data_AF-A0A3D4VUJ8-F1
#
_entry.id   AF-A0A3D4VUJ8-F1
#
_cell.length_a   1.000
_cell.length_b   1.000
_cell.length_c   1.000
_cell.angle_alpha   90.00
_cell.angle_beta   90.00
_cell.angle_gamma   90.00
#
_symmetry.space_group_name_H-M   'P 1'
#
loop_
_entity.id
_entity.type
_entity.pdbx_description
1 polymer ?
#
loop_
_entity_poly.entity_id
_entity_poly.type
_entity_poly.pdbx_seq_one_letter_code
_entity_poly.pdbx_strand_id
1 'polypeptide(L)'
;MPFRYNKLWDILNDRNLTKTDLRIMIGVSQTTIANMGKNNNVHLDVIDKICDCLHCTPNEIIDYYYDDKKEKKYSVGDIILVDFGETTEGFLSGVRPALVTGINEKFLYSSNLMVSPITTRKVKMNKSKYIMLDNNDGLKVEAFALLEHTKLVNQNMISVYIGHKELDSNDFKLLRDSMNELLLKYTEENHEDIKKTTEK
;
A
#
# COMPACT_ATOMS: atom_id res chain seq x y z
N MET A 1 -12.09 10.57 -4.80
CA MET A 1 -12.30 9.62 -5.91
C MET A 1 -12.10 10.36 -7.22
N PRO A 2 -11.35 9.79 -8.18
CA PRO A 2 -10.68 10.57 -9.23
C PRO A 2 -11.49 10.92 -10.48
N PHE A 3 -12.81 10.71 -10.52
CA PHE A 3 -13.61 11.06 -11.70
C PHE A 3 -14.16 12.47 -11.61
N ARG A 4 -14.29 13.18 -12.75
CA ARG A 4 -14.94 14.50 -12.85
C ARG A 4 -15.88 14.54 -14.03
N TYR A 5 -17.00 15.24 -13.86
CA TYR A 5 -18.04 15.40 -14.90
C TYR A 5 -18.11 16.82 -15.45
N ASN A 6 -17.04 17.62 -15.33
CA ASN A 6 -17.05 19.01 -15.77
C ASN A 6 -17.30 19.12 -17.29
N LYS A 7 -16.64 18.29 -18.08
CA LYS A 7 -16.84 18.24 -19.54
C LYS A 7 -18.30 17.95 -19.93
N LEU A 8 -18.99 17.07 -19.19
CA LEU A 8 -20.42 16.84 -19.38
C LEU A 8 -21.22 18.13 -19.17
N TRP A 9 -20.92 18.91 -18.13
CA TRP A 9 -21.60 20.18 -17.86
C TRP A 9 -21.32 21.22 -18.94
N ASP A 10 -20.11 21.24 -19.48
CA ASP A 10 -19.75 22.12 -20.60
C ASP A 10 -20.55 21.76 -21.85
N ILE A 11 -20.67 20.46 -22.19
CA ILE A 11 -21.52 19.98 -23.30
C ILE A 11 -22.99 20.40 -23.11
N LEU A 12 -23.52 20.31 -21.89
CA LEU A 12 -24.89 20.74 -21.61
C LEU A 12 -25.05 22.25 -21.83
N ASN A 13 -24.09 23.06 -21.36
CA ASN A 13 -24.11 24.50 -21.53
C ASN A 13 -24.04 24.89 -23.02
N ASP A 14 -23.13 24.27 -23.78
CA ASP A 14 -22.98 24.51 -25.22
C ASP A 14 -24.26 24.20 -26.01
N ARG A 15 -25.07 23.28 -25.49
CA ARG A 15 -26.34 22.86 -26.10
C ARG A 15 -27.58 23.52 -25.47
N ASN A 16 -27.41 24.50 -24.58
CA ASN A 16 -28.48 25.15 -23.83
C ASN A 16 -29.40 24.15 -23.08
N LEU A 17 -28.81 23.08 -22.54
CA LEU A 17 -29.50 22.05 -21.77
C LEU A 17 -29.23 22.22 -20.28
N THR A 18 -30.24 22.01 -19.44
CA THR A 18 -30.07 21.97 -18.00
C THR A 18 -29.77 20.55 -17.52
N LYS A 19 -29.24 20.41 -16.30
CA LYS A 19 -29.09 19.11 -15.62
C LYS A 19 -30.44 18.39 -15.44
N THR A 20 -31.53 19.16 -15.33
CA THR A 20 -32.90 18.62 -15.25
C THR A 20 -33.33 18.05 -16.60
N ASP A 21 -33.00 18.72 -17.70
CA ASP A 21 -33.29 18.21 -19.04
C ASP A 21 -32.53 16.92 -19.31
N LEU A 22 -31.23 16.87 -18.98
CA LEU A 22 -30.44 15.65 -19.07
C LEU A 22 -31.11 14.51 -18.29
N ARG A 23 -31.52 14.75 -17.04
CA ARG A 23 -32.21 13.75 -16.20
C ARG A 23 -33.45 13.17 -16.88
N ILE A 24 -34.26 14.03 -17.48
CA ILE A 24 -35.50 13.65 -18.15
C ILE A 24 -35.18 12.84 -19.40
N MET A 25 -34.21 13.29 -20.22
CA MET A 25 -33.83 12.62 -21.46
C MET A 25 -33.26 11.21 -21.24
N ILE A 26 -32.39 11.03 -20.23
CA ILE A 26 -31.80 9.71 -19.93
C ILE A 26 -32.63 8.86 -18.96
N GLY A 27 -33.72 9.42 -18.42
CA GLY A 27 -34.65 8.70 -17.54
C GLY A 27 -34.05 8.22 -16.21
N VAL A 28 -33.20 9.03 -15.56
CA VAL A 28 -32.57 8.67 -14.27
C VAL A 28 -33.17 9.44 -13.10
N SER A 29 -32.89 8.96 -11.89
CA SER A 29 -33.28 9.64 -10.65
C SER A 29 -32.50 10.93 -10.44
N GLN A 30 -33.08 11.84 -9.64
CA GLN A 30 -32.40 13.07 -9.19
C GLN A 30 -31.09 12.75 -8.44
N THR A 31 -31.04 11.62 -7.74
CA THR A 31 -29.86 11.17 -6.98
C THR A 31 -28.67 10.88 -7.89
N THR A 32 -28.89 10.32 -9.09
CA THR A 32 -27.83 10.05 -10.07
C THR A 32 -27.19 11.36 -10.57
N ILE A 33 -28.00 12.37 -10.88
CA ILE A 33 -27.50 13.70 -11.27
C ILE A 33 -26.75 14.36 -10.12
N ALA A 34 -27.26 14.26 -8.90
CA ALA A 34 -26.60 14.81 -7.71
C ALA A 34 -25.25 14.12 -7.43
N ASN A 35 -25.15 12.81 -7.67
CA ASN A 35 -23.89 12.06 -7.56
C ASN A 35 -22.86 12.55 -8.58
N MET A 36 -23.24 12.73 -9.85
CA MET A 36 -22.34 13.31 -10.85
C MET A 36 -21.93 14.74 -10.48
N GLY A 37 -22.85 15.55 -9.95
CA GLY A 37 -22.54 16.90 -9.47
C GLY A 37 -21.52 16.94 -8.33
N LYS A 38 -21.50 15.91 -7.48
CA LYS A 38 -20.51 15.71 -6.42
C LYS A 38 -19.26 14.94 -6.89
N ASN A 39 -19.19 14.57 -8.16
CA ASN A 39 -18.13 13.73 -8.73
C ASN A 39 -18.00 12.34 -8.06
N ASN A 40 -19.13 11.79 -7.62
CA ASN A 40 -19.24 10.41 -7.18
C ASN A 40 -19.38 9.47 -8.38
N ASN A 41 -19.08 8.18 -8.19
CA ASN A 41 -19.33 7.18 -9.23
C ASN A 41 -20.81 7.08 -9.58
N VAL A 42 -21.04 6.80 -10.86
CA VAL A 42 -22.32 6.29 -11.37
C VAL A 42 -22.07 4.99 -12.13
N HIS A 43 -23.13 4.21 -12.34
CA HIS A 43 -23.04 2.99 -13.13
C HIS A 43 -22.70 3.29 -14.59
N LEU A 44 -21.98 2.37 -15.26
CA LEU A 44 -21.64 2.52 -16.67
C LEU A 44 -22.88 2.64 -17.57
N ASP A 45 -23.98 1.97 -17.22
CA ASP A 45 -25.26 2.09 -17.93
C ASP A 45 -25.80 3.53 -17.96
N VAL A 46 -25.47 4.35 -16.96
CA VAL A 46 -25.83 5.79 -16.96
C VAL A 46 -24.97 6.54 -17.97
N ILE A 47 -23.68 6.22 -18.04
CA ILE A 47 -22.73 6.82 -18.99
C ILE A 47 -23.13 6.46 -20.42
N ASP A 48 -23.49 5.21 -20.66
CA ASP A 48 -23.99 4.71 -21.94
C ASP A 48 -25.21 5.51 -22.42
N LYS A 49 -26.23 5.67 -21.56
CA LYS A 49 -27.42 6.49 -21.87
C LYS A 49 -27.10 7.95 -22.17
N ILE A 50 -26.11 8.53 -21.48
CA ILE A 50 -25.68 9.91 -21.74
C ILE A 50 -24.99 9.99 -23.11
N CYS A 51 -24.10 9.05 -23.42
CA CYS A 51 -23.43 8.96 -24.71
C CYS A 51 -24.42 8.82 -25.86
N ASP A 52 -25.41 7.94 -25.72
CA ASP A 52 -26.48 7.76 -26.71
C ASP A 52 -27.33 9.01 -26.88
N CYS A 53 -27.76 9.64 -25.78
CA CYS A 53 -28.62 10.82 -25.82
C CYS A 53 -27.90 12.07 -26.36
N LEU A 54 -26.62 12.24 -26.04
CA LEU A 54 -25.85 13.41 -26.43
C LEU A 54 -24.97 13.15 -27.66
N HIS A 55 -24.98 11.95 -28.23
CA HIS A 55 -24.11 11.56 -29.34
C HIS A 55 -22.64 11.92 -29.08
N CYS A 56 -22.15 11.54 -27.91
CA CYS A 56 -20.78 11.77 -27.47
C CYS A 56 -20.14 10.47 -26.99
N THR A 57 -18.84 10.52 -26.75
CA THR A 57 -18.06 9.41 -26.20
C THR A 57 -17.80 9.60 -24.70
N PRO A 58 -17.51 8.54 -23.93
CA PRO A 58 -17.20 8.67 -22.50
C PRO A 58 -16.05 9.65 -22.19
N ASN A 59 -15.06 9.75 -23.08
CA ASN A 59 -13.90 10.65 -22.93
C ASN A 59 -14.26 12.15 -23.04
N GLU A 60 -15.39 12.45 -23.67
CA GLU A 60 -15.92 13.80 -23.81
C GLU A 60 -16.79 14.21 -22.61
N ILE A 61 -17.20 13.27 -21.75
CA ILE A 61 -18.07 13.55 -20.60
C ILE A 61 -17.42 13.30 -19.24
N ILE A 62 -16.37 12.47 -19.20
CA ILE A 62 -15.66 12.09 -17.97
C ILE A 62 -14.18 12.43 -18.09
N ASP A 63 -13.65 13.06 -17.05
CA ASP A 63 -12.21 13.17 -16.81
C ASP A 63 -11.78 12.31 -15.63
N TYR A 64 -10.54 11.82 -15.68
CA TYR A 64 -9.87 11.15 -14.57
C TYR A 64 -8.68 11.98 -14.11
N TYR A 65 -8.57 12.25 -12.82
CA TYR A 65 -7.40 12.90 -12.23
C TYR A 65 -6.61 11.92 -11.37
N TYR A 66 -5.30 11.89 -11.54
CA TYR A 66 -4.43 11.17 -10.62
C TYR A 66 -4.45 11.90 -9.29
N ASP A 67 -5.01 11.25 -8.28
CA ASP A 67 -4.82 11.67 -6.90
C ASP A 67 -3.55 10.99 -6.39
N ASP A 68 -2.40 11.60 -6.68
CA ASP A 68 -1.10 11.13 -6.22
C ASP A 68 -0.95 11.22 -4.69
N LYS A 69 -1.95 11.76 -3.99
CA LYS A 69 -2.02 11.83 -2.53
C LYS A 69 -2.84 10.66 -1.95
N LYS A 70 -2.41 9.42 -2.22
CA LYS A 70 -2.59 8.41 -1.17
C LYS A 70 -1.59 8.73 -0.07
N GLU A 71 -2.04 9.29 1.05
CA GLU A 71 -1.19 9.47 2.22
C GLU A 71 -0.50 8.12 2.52
N LYS A 72 0.84 8.13 2.61
CA LYS A 72 1.57 6.96 3.08
C LYS A 72 1.08 6.69 4.51
N LYS A 73 0.27 5.64 4.68
CA LYS A 73 -0.28 5.26 5.98
C LYS A 73 0.82 4.90 7.00
N TYR A 74 1.97 4.46 6.51
CA TYR A 74 3.11 4.04 7.32
C TYR A 74 4.41 4.58 6.71
N SER A 75 5.37 4.86 7.58
CA SER A 75 6.72 5.35 7.30
C SER A 75 7.77 4.33 7.78
N VAL A 76 8.96 4.37 7.20
CA VAL A 76 10.11 3.61 7.74
C VAL A 76 10.37 4.10 9.17
N GLY A 77 10.57 3.17 10.10
CA GLY A 77 10.67 3.45 11.54
C GLY A 77 9.37 3.17 12.33
N ASP A 78 8.23 3.05 11.65
CA ASP A 78 6.97 2.73 12.34
C ASP A 78 6.99 1.32 12.95
N ILE A 79 6.39 1.19 14.12
CA ILE A 79 6.20 -0.07 14.83
C ILE A 79 4.73 -0.44 14.72
N ILE A 80 4.47 -1.63 14.17
CA ILE A 80 3.13 -2.10 13.84
C ILE A 80 2.92 -3.53 14.32
N LEU A 81 1.69 -3.87 14.68
CA LEU A 81 1.26 -5.22 15.00
C LEU A 81 0.77 -5.90 13.73
N VAL A 82 1.45 -6.95 13.30
CA VAL A 82 1.17 -7.68 12.06
C VAL A 82 0.72 -9.10 12.38
N ASP A 83 -0.34 -9.55 11.72
CA ASP A 83 -0.73 -10.96 11.73
C ASP A 83 0.01 -11.71 10.61
N PHE A 84 1.00 -12.53 10.99
CA PHE A 84 1.74 -13.36 10.05
C PHE A 84 1.01 -14.66 9.68
N GLY A 85 -0.19 -14.91 10.22
CA GLY A 85 -0.96 -16.12 9.99
C GLY A 85 -0.30 -17.39 10.54
N GLU A 86 -0.76 -18.55 10.08
CA GLU A 86 -0.18 -19.85 10.40
C GLU A 86 0.95 -20.17 9.40
N THR A 87 2.21 -20.11 9.83
CA THR A 87 3.35 -20.52 8.97
C THR A 87 3.77 -21.95 9.25
N THR A 88 3.91 -22.73 8.18
CA THR A 88 4.64 -24.01 8.19
C THR A 88 6.13 -23.72 7.98
N GLU A 89 6.98 -24.21 8.88
CA GLU A 89 8.47 -24.20 8.81
C GLU A 89 9.19 -22.89 9.18
N GLY A 90 10.01 -22.93 10.23
CA GLY A 90 11.16 -22.02 10.50
C GLY A 90 10.90 -20.52 10.71
N PHE A 91 9.73 -20.03 10.34
CA PHE A 91 9.36 -18.62 10.37
C PHE A 91 8.37 -18.31 11.50
N LEU A 92 8.37 -17.04 11.91
CA LEU A 92 7.51 -16.54 12.98
C LEU A 92 6.04 -16.51 12.54
N SER A 93 5.20 -17.36 13.16
CA SER A 93 3.73 -17.37 13.01
C SER A 93 3.04 -16.45 14.03
N GLY A 94 1.79 -16.11 13.74
CA GLY A 94 0.86 -15.38 14.61
C GLY A 94 1.03 -13.87 14.62
N VAL A 95 0.24 -13.21 15.48
CA VAL A 95 0.21 -11.75 15.64
C VAL A 95 1.44 -11.26 16.42
N ARG A 96 2.29 -10.44 15.79
CA ARG A 96 3.55 -9.97 16.38
C ARG A 96 3.87 -8.52 16.02
N PRO A 97 4.54 -7.79 16.93
CA PRO A 97 5.08 -6.48 16.61
C PRO A 97 6.22 -6.59 15.59
N ALA A 98 6.28 -5.65 14.66
CA ALA A 98 7.33 -5.54 13.65
C ALA A 98 7.67 -4.07 13.38
N LEU A 99 8.93 -3.82 13.07
CA LEU A 99 9.45 -2.51 12.65
C LEU A 99 9.35 -2.39 11.13
N VAL A 100 8.78 -1.31 10.61
CA VAL A 100 8.79 -1.00 9.17
C VAL A 100 10.20 -0.58 8.77
N THR A 101 10.85 -1.40 7.96
CA THR A 101 12.24 -1.20 7.52
C THR A 101 12.36 -0.74 6.08
N GLY A 102 11.27 -0.80 5.32
CA GLY A 102 11.25 -0.31 3.94
C GLY A 102 9.84 -0.17 3.39
N ILE A 103 9.69 0.76 2.46
CA ILE A 103 8.44 1.03 1.75
C ILE A 103 8.70 0.95 0.27
N ASN A 104 7.82 0.26 -0.45
CA ASN A 104 7.92 0.24 -1.90
C ASN A 104 7.22 1.46 -2.51
N GLU A 105 7.95 2.57 -2.61
CA GLU A 105 7.40 3.85 -3.08
C GLU A 105 7.04 3.85 -4.58
N LYS A 106 7.62 2.94 -5.37
CA LYS A 106 7.46 2.93 -6.83
C LYS A 106 6.19 2.23 -7.32
N PHE A 107 5.43 1.60 -6.43
CA PHE A 107 4.16 0.97 -6.79
C PHE A 107 3.02 1.74 -6.09
N LEU A 108 2.45 2.70 -6.80
CA LEU A 108 1.28 3.52 -6.38
C LEU A 108 0.06 2.69 -5.91
N TYR A 109 0.06 1.38 -6.22
CA TYR A 109 -0.97 0.42 -5.83
C TYR A 109 -0.48 -0.67 -4.87
N SER A 110 0.83 -0.80 -4.63
CA SER A 110 1.29 -1.85 -3.71
C SER A 110 1.08 -1.40 -2.28
N SER A 111 0.20 -2.12 -1.59
CA SER A 111 0.02 -2.05 -0.15
C SER A 111 1.11 -2.83 0.59
N ASN A 112 2.31 -3.02 0.04
CA ASN A 112 3.32 -3.90 0.61
C ASN A 112 4.38 -3.09 1.38
N LEU A 113 4.72 -3.54 2.58
CA LEU A 113 5.74 -2.98 3.45
C LEU A 113 6.79 -4.04 3.74
N MET A 114 8.06 -3.63 3.84
CA MET A 114 9.10 -4.47 4.40
C MET A 114 9.11 -4.25 5.91
N VAL A 115 9.00 -5.34 6.66
CA VAL A 115 8.94 -5.30 8.11
C VAL A 115 9.89 -6.32 8.72
N SER A 116 10.55 -5.92 9.81
CA SER A 116 11.43 -6.79 10.60
C SER A 116 10.73 -7.14 11.92
N PRO A 117 10.51 -8.42 12.23
CA PRO A 117 9.80 -8.81 13.45
C PRO A 117 10.58 -8.44 14.71
N ILE A 118 9.85 -8.12 15.77
CA ILE A 118 10.43 -7.69 17.05
C ILE A 118 10.42 -8.83 18.07
N THR A 119 11.51 -8.95 18.83
CA THR A 119 11.65 -9.88 19.96
C THR A 119 12.13 -9.16 21.21
N THR A 120 11.74 -9.65 22.39
CA THR A 120 12.24 -9.18 23.69
C THR A 120 13.41 -10.01 24.20
N ARG A 121 13.71 -11.15 23.56
CA ARG A 121 14.87 -11.97 23.94
C ARG A 121 16.13 -11.24 23.51
N LYS A 122 16.97 -10.90 24.49
CA LYS A 122 18.31 -10.36 24.26
C LYS A 122 19.11 -11.39 23.48
N VAL A 123 19.25 -11.18 22.18
CA VAL A 123 19.95 -12.14 21.34
C VAL A 123 21.46 -11.91 21.50
N LYS A 124 22.23 -12.99 21.70
CA LYS A 124 23.71 -12.96 21.60
C LYS A 124 24.13 -12.82 20.13
N MET A 125 23.63 -11.79 19.46
CA MET A 125 23.86 -11.55 18.03
C MET A 125 24.92 -10.47 17.85
N ASN A 126 25.72 -10.63 16.82
CA ASN A 126 26.60 -9.58 16.32
C ASN A 126 25.78 -8.30 16.11
N LYS A 127 26.33 -7.12 16.45
CA LYS A 127 25.61 -5.83 16.43
C LYS A 127 24.97 -5.51 15.07
N SER A 128 25.43 -6.13 14.00
CA SER A 128 24.99 -5.91 12.62
C SER A 128 23.57 -6.41 12.29
N LYS A 129 22.87 -7.10 13.19
CA LYS A 129 21.69 -7.91 12.83
C LYS A 129 20.37 -7.46 13.45
N TYR A 130 20.39 -6.42 14.27
CA TYR A 130 19.18 -5.91 14.90
C TYR A 130 19.22 -4.39 15.10
N ILE A 131 18.04 -3.80 15.24
CA ILE A 131 17.84 -2.43 15.73
C ILE A 131 17.27 -2.51 17.15
N MET A 132 17.87 -1.78 18.08
CA MET A 132 17.35 -1.64 19.45
C MET A 132 16.11 -0.77 19.43
N LEU A 133 15.10 -1.21 20.16
CA LEU A 133 13.88 -0.46 20.41
C LEU A 133 13.68 -0.35 21.92
N ASP A 134 13.26 0.81 22.38
CA ASP A 134 13.07 1.10 23.80
C ASP A 134 11.71 1.76 24.09
N ASN A 135 11.56 2.25 25.32
CA ASN A 135 10.29 2.82 25.77
C ASN A 135 9.92 4.14 25.06
N ASN A 136 10.89 4.84 24.47
CA ASN A 136 10.65 6.06 23.71
C ASN A 136 9.98 5.77 22.36
N ASP A 137 10.10 4.54 21.86
CA ASP A 137 9.55 4.15 20.56
C ASP A 137 8.10 3.64 20.65
N GLY A 138 7.49 3.67 21.85
CA GLY A 138 6.13 3.19 22.10
C GLY A 138 6.03 1.75 22.62
N LEU A 139 7.16 1.09 22.86
CA LEU A 139 7.20 -0.22 23.51
C LEU A 139 7.24 -0.07 25.04
N LYS A 140 6.83 -1.11 25.78
CA LYS A 140 6.87 -1.12 27.26
C LYS A 140 8.14 -1.74 27.82
N VAL A 141 8.93 -2.36 26.96
CA VAL A 141 10.13 -3.14 27.29
C VAL A 141 11.15 -2.94 26.19
N GLU A 142 12.43 -3.04 26.53
CA GLU A 142 13.49 -3.12 25.53
C GLU A 142 13.25 -4.32 24.60
N ALA A 143 13.37 -4.06 23.31
CA ALA A 143 13.14 -5.05 22.27
C ALA A 143 14.12 -4.86 21.10
N PHE A 144 14.12 -5.84 20.21
CA PHE A 144 15.09 -5.95 19.13
C PHE A 144 14.34 -6.27 17.83
N ALA A 145 14.42 -5.40 16.84
CA ALA A 145 13.94 -5.69 15.49
C ALA A 145 14.97 -6.55 14.75
N LEU A 146 14.59 -7.76 14.35
CA LEU A 146 15.50 -8.74 13.74
C LEU A 146 15.61 -8.52 12.22
N LEU A 147 16.67 -7.86 11.77
CA LEU A 147 16.83 -7.46 10.38
C LEU A 147 17.00 -8.64 9.42
N GLU A 148 17.60 -9.73 9.90
CA GLU A 148 17.76 -10.99 9.14
C GLU A 148 16.43 -11.73 8.89
N HIS A 149 15.36 -11.37 9.60
CA HIS A 149 14.03 -11.96 9.42
C HIS A 149 13.07 -10.99 8.73
N THR A 150 13.60 -10.00 8.00
CA THR A 150 12.79 -9.03 7.27
C THR A 150 11.92 -9.73 6.23
N LYS A 151 10.65 -9.38 6.19
CA LYS A 151 9.66 -9.94 5.27
C LYS A 151 8.83 -8.83 4.62
N LEU A 152 8.28 -9.15 3.46
CA LEU A 152 7.25 -8.33 2.83
C LEU A 152 5.89 -8.69 3.43
N VAL A 153 5.13 -7.69 3.87
CA VAL A 153 3.77 -7.86 4.39
C VAL A 153 2.83 -6.91 3.69
N ASN A 154 1.58 -7.33 3.52
CA ASN A 154 0.55 -6.45 3.00
C ASN A 154 -0.03 -5.59 4.13
N GLN A 155 -0.38 -4.34 3.85
CA GLN A 155 -0.96 -3.42 4.84
C GLN A 155 -2.29 -3.93 5.42
N ASN A 156 -3.01 -4.79 4.69
CA ASN A 156 -4.22 -5.44 5.19
C ASN A 156 -3.95 -6.44 6.33
N MET A 157 -2.71 -6.91 6.48
CA MET A 157 -2.28 -7.79 7.57
C MET A 157 -1.95 -7.00 8.86
N ILE A 158 -2.00 -5.67 8.80
CA ILE A 158 -1.65 -4.81 9.93
C ILE A 158 -2.89 -4.58 10.79
N SER A 159 -2.78 -5.01 12.04
CA SER A 159 -3.86 -4.90 13.02
C SER A 159 -3.85 -3.56 13.75
N VAL A 160 -2.67 -3.12 14.22
CA VAL A 160 -2.54 -1.98 15.15
C VAL A 160 -1.24 -1.21 14.89
N TYR A 161 -1.29 0.12 15.00
CA TYR A 161 -0.09 0.96 15.10
C TYR A 161 0.35 1.07 16.57
N ILE A 162 1.64 0.84 16.83
CA ILE A 162 2.19 0.79 18.18
C ILE A 162 3.00 2.05 18.50
N GLY A 163 3.87 2.48 17.58
CA GLY A 163 4.76 3.62 17.83
C GLY A 163 5.73 3.86 16.68
N HIS A 164 6.79 4.64 16.92
CA HIS A 164 7.77 5.03 15.92
C HIS A 164 9.17 5.10 16.52
N LYS A 165 10.14 4.48 15.84
CA LYS A 165 11.56 4.65 16.10
C LYS A 165 12.13 5.65 15.10
N GLU A 166 12.63 6.78 15.60
CA GLU A 166 13.49 7.65 14.79
C GLU A 166 14.81 6.92 14.50
N LEU A 167 15.05 6.61 13.22
CA LEU A 167 16.23 5.89 12.77
C LEU A 167 17.37 6.86 12.48
N ASP A 168 18.54 6.59 13.05
CA ASP A 168 19.74 7.37 12.80
C ASP A 168 20.57 6.85 11.61
N SER A 169 21.67 7.53 11.30
CA SER A 169 22.55 7.12 10.18
C SER A 169 23.16 5.73 10.36
N ASN A 170 23.36 5.28 11.60
CA ASN A 170 23.87 3.95 11.89
C ASN A 170 22.77 2.89 11.69
N ASP A 171 21.54 3.17 12.09
CA ASP A 171 20.39 2.30 11.83
C ASP A 171 20.16 2.09 10.33
N PHE A 172 20.20 3.17 9.53
CA PHE A 172 20.09 3.04 8.07
C PHE A 172 21.23 2.23 7.45
N LYS A 173 22.44 2.34 8.01
CA LYS A 173 23.58 1.51 7.59
C LYS A 173 23.32 0.04 7.92
N LEU A 174 22.85 -0.28 9.13
CA LEU A 174 22.49 -1.63 9.54
C LEU A 174 21.41 -2.25 8.64
N LEU A 175 20.36 -1.48 8.31
CA LEU A 175 19.32 -1.91 7.37
C LEU A 175 19.90 -2.30 6.01
N ARG A 176 20.78 -1.45 5.46
CA ARG A 176 21.41 -1.68 4.16
C ARG A 176 22.31 -2.91 4.19
N ASP A 177 23.17 -3.02 5.20
CA ASP A 177 24.12 -4.13 5.34
C ASP A 177 23.38 -5.46 5.51
N SER A 178 22.36 -5.51 6.38
CA SER A 178 21.54 -6.71 6.57
C SER A 178 20.78 -7.11 5.30
N MET A 179 20.30 -6.15 4.51
CA MET A 179 19.59 -6.44 3.27
C MET A 179 20.55 -6.98 2.20
N ASN A 180 21.77 -6.45 2.11
CA ASN A 180 22.81 -7.00 1.24
C ASN A 180 23.19 -8.43 1.63
N GLU A 181 23.34 -8.72 2.93
CA GLU A 181 23.59 -10.08 3.42
C GLU A 181 22.45 -11.05 3.08
N LEU A 182 21.19 -10.62 3.21
CA LEU A 182 20.04 -11.43 2.82
C LEU A 182 20.09 -11.76 1.32
N LEU A 183 20.35 -10.75 0.47
CA LEU A 183 20.46 -10.95 -0.96
C LEU A 183 21.60 -11.94 -1.31
N LEU A 184 22.75 -11.82 -0.65
CA LEU A 184 23.89 -12.73 -0.83
C LEU A 184 23.51 -14.17 -0.48
N LYS A 185 22.87 -14.41 0.67
CA LYS A 185 22.40 -15.75 1.06
C LYS A 185 21.45 -16.34 0.03
N TYR A 186 20.47 -15.55 -0.44
CA TYR A 186 19.54 -16.00 -1.48
C TYR A 186 20.28 -16.35 -2.77
N THR A 187 21.31 -15.61 -3.18
CA THR A 187 22.08 -15.97 -4.38
C THR A 187 22.90 -17.25 -4.19
N GLU A 188 23.52 -17.45 -3.02
CA GLU A 188 24.35 -18.62 -2.72
C GLU A 188 23.51 -19.91 -2.63
N GLU A 189 22.36 -19.89 -1.95
CA GLU A 189 21.46 -21.03 -1.82
C GLU A 189 20.92 -21.48 -3.20
N ASN A 190 20.52 -20.54 -4.06
CA ASN A 190 20.01 -20.86 -5.39
C ASN A 190 21.11 -21.38 -6.35
N HIS A 191 22.38 -21.01 -6.14
CA HIS A 191 23.49 -21.56 -6.93
C HIS A 191 23.79 -23.03 -6.60
N GLU A 192 23.56 -23.49 -5.37
CA GLU A 192 23.71 -24.91 -4.99
C GLU A 192 22.58 -25.79 -5.55
N ASP A 193 21.35 -25.28 -5.59
CA ASP A 193 20.20 -26.01 -6.13
C ASP A 193 20.26 -26.16 -7.67
N ILE A 194 20.80 -25.16 -8.37
CA ILE A 194 21.04 -25.26 -9.83
C ILE A 194 22.07 -26.34 -10.14
N LYS A 195 23.16 -26.46 -9.36
CA LYS A 195 24.19 -27.50 -9.58
C LYS A 195 23.65 -28.92 -9.38
N LYS A 196 22.82 -29.13 -8.36
CA LYS A 196 22.17 -30.45 -8.10
C LYS A 196 21.19 -30.86 -9.20
N THR A 197 20.65 -29.92 -9.96
CA THR A 197 19.68 -30.20 -11.02
C THR A 197 20.35 -30.51 -12.36
N THR A 198 21.59 -30.05 -12.58
CA THR A 198 22.40 -30.34 -13.78
C THR A 198 23.28 -31.59 -13.67
N GLU A 199 23.36 -32.23 -12.50
CA GLU A 199 24.15 -33.47 -12.27
C GLU A 199 23.29 -34.75 -12.15
N LYS A 200 22.03 -34.74 -12.61
CA LYS A 200 21.18 -35.93 -12.77
C LYS A 200 20.82 -36.14 -14.23
#